data_AF-A0A4Q5WHQ7-F1
#
_entry.id   AF-A0A4Q5WHQ7-F1
#
_cell.length_a   1.000
_cell.length_b   1.000
_cell.length_c   1.000
_cell.angle_alpha   90.00
_cell.angle_beta   90.00
_cell.angle_gamma   90.00
#
_symmetry.space_group_name_H-M   'P 1'
#
loop_
_entity.id
_entity.type
_entity.pdbx_description
1 polymer ?
#
loop_
_entity_poly.entity_id
_entity_poly.type
_entity_poly.pdbx_seq_one_letter_code
_entity_poly.pdbx_strand_id
1 'polypeptide(L)'
;MSFTMTNTVRKVRDHFEPEAHLDPQEQRALRAHLEQIDYAAFAANKEVLSKFIDHADLQRFQRLAIAAAQARARWVSAAIAFAERPEGPTPDAAATLSSLRTTYEELTDAYEALRRMVERGYVPYRGKP
;
A
#
# COMPACT_ATOMS: atom_id res chain seq x y z
N MET A 1 16.79 -19.19 -14.62
CA MET A 1 16.47 -18.68 -13.27
C MET A 1 16.21 -17.19 -13.41
N SER A 2 14.94 -16.78 -13.49
CA SER A 2 14.52 -15.41 -13.81
C SER A 2 14.22 -14.65 -12.52
N PHE A 3 14.94 -13.56 -12.25
CA PHE A 3 14.63 -12.66 -11.15
C PHE A 3 13.60 -11.63 -11.65
N THR A 4 12.39 -11.68 -11.11
CA THR A 4 11.41 -10.61 -11.26
C THR A 4 11.95 -9.37 -10.55
N MET A 5 12.53 -8.43 -11.29
CA MET A 5 12.85 -7.10 -10.75
C MET A 5 11.54 -6.37 -10.46
N THR A 6 11.16 -6.33 -9.19
CA THR A 6 10.15 -5.40 -8.71
C THR A 6 10.76 -4.00 -8.85
N ASN A 7 10.22 -3.21 -9.76
CA ASN A 7 10.63 -1.83 -9.98
C ASN A 7 10.14 -0.98 -8.80
N THR A 8 10.78 -1.13 -7.64
CA THR A 8 10.69 -0.13 -6.59
C THR A 8 11.47 1.06 -7.11
N VAL A 9 10.76 2.09 -7.58
CA VAL A 9 11.33 3.42 -7.68
C VAL A 9 11.84 3.74 -6.27
N ARG A 10 13.13 3.52 -6.02
CA ARG A 10 13.82 4.12 -4.88
C ARG A 10 13.73 5.60 -5.16
N LYS A 11 12.70 6.25 -4.60
CA LYS A 11 12.72 7.69 -4.38
C LYS A 11 14.04 7.93 -3.70
N VAL A 12 15.01 8.49 -4.43
CA VAL A 12 16.27 8.94 -3.87
C VAL A 12 15.84 9.78 -2.68
N ARG A 13 16.08 9.28 -1.47
CA ARG A 13 15.89 10.11 -0.29
C ARG A 13 16.79 11.30 -0.56
N ASP A 14 16.18 12.46 -0.74
CA ASP A 14 16.88 13.71 -0.57
C ASP A 14 17.53 13.59 0.80
N HIS A 15 18.84 13.34 0.81
CA HIS A 15 19.59 13.09 2.02
C HIS A 15 19.80 14.45 2.66
N PHE A 16 18.71 14.97 3.21
CA PHE A 16 18.69 16.19 3.97
C PHE A 16 19.52 15.92 5.23
N GLU A 17 20.72 16.49 5.28
CA GLU A 17 21.56 16.53 6.49
C GLU A 17 21.45 17.91 7.16
N PRO A 18 20.40 18.17 7.95
CA PRO A 18 20.32 19.38 8.77
C PRO A 18 21.20 19.30 10.01
N GLU A 19 21.72 18.12 10.35
CA GLU A 19 22.39 17.86 11.64
C GLU A 19 23.82 18.40 11.73
N ALA A 20 24.45 18.83 10.62
CA ALA A 20 25.85 19.26 10.61
C ALA A 20 26.12 20.58 11.38
N HIS A 21 25.09 21.32 11.77
CA HIS A 21 25.23 22.66 12.39
C HIS A 21 24.43 22.89 13.68
N LEU A 22 23.63 21.92 14.13
CA LEU A 22 22.83 22.06 15.36
C LEU A 22 23.65 21.65 16.58
N ASP A 23 23.54 22.43 17.66
CA ASP A 23 24.14 22.04 18.92
C ASP A 23 23.44 20.79 19.51
N PRO A 24 24.07 20.06 20.45
CA PRO A 24 23.46 18.85 21.01
C PRO A 24 22.13 19.06 21.74
N GLN A 25 21.80 20.29 22.17
CA GLN A 25 20.53 20.61 22.83
C GLN A 25 19.42 20.80 21.78
N GLU A 26 19.71 21.55 20.73
CA GLU A 26 18.82 21.76 19.57
C GLU A 26 18.50 20.43 18.88
N GLN A 27 19.48 19.54 18.72
CA GLN A 27 19.25 18.19 18.18
C GLN A 27 18.28 17.37 19.03
N ARG A 28 18.39 17.45 20.37
CA ARG A 28 17.47 16.75 21.27
C ARG A 28 16.07 17.36 21.22
N ALA A 29 15.97 18.68 21.19
CA ALA A 29 14.68 19.38 21.04
C ALA A 29 14.00 18.99 19.71
N LEU A 30 14.76 18.96 18.62
CA LEU A 30 14.25 18.52 17.31
C LEU A 30 13.75 17.07 17.36
N ARG A 31 14.51 16.14 17.96
CA ARG A 31 14.07 14.74 18.12
C ARG A 31 12.77 14.64 18.93
N ALA A 32 12.66 15.39 20.03
CA ALA A 32 11.43 15.43 20.82
C ALA A 32 10.23 15.96 20.01
N HIS A 33 10.43 16.96 19.16
CA HIS A 33 9.37 17.46 18.28
C HIS A 33 8.99 16.43 17.20
N LEU A 34 9.95 15.71 16.63
CA LEU A 34 9.67 14.64 15.66
C LEU A 34 8.86 13.50 16.30
N GLU A 35 9.20 13.11 17.53
CA GLU A 35 8.43 12.12 18.29
C GLU A 35 6.99 12.60 18.57
N GLN A 36 6.80 13.89 18.89
CA GLN A 36 5.48 14.48 19.06
C GLN A 36 4.67 14.46 17.76
N ILE A 37 5.30 14.75 16.62
CA ILE A 37 4.67 14.70 15.29
C ILE A 37 4.24 13.27 14.98
N ASP A 38 5.13 12.29 15.18
CA ASP A 38 4.84 10.87 14.95
C ASP A 38 3.71 10.37 15.85
N TYR A 39 3.71 10.75 17.13
CA TYR A 39 2.65 10.42 18.06
C TYR A 39 1.31 11.05 17.66
N ALA A 40 1.31 12.33 17.25
CA ALA A 40 0.11 13.01 16.79
C ALA A 40 -0.50 12.31 15.56
N ALA A 41 0.33 11.90 14.60
CA ALA A 41 -0.10 11.13 13.44
C ALA A 41 -0.68 9.77 13.84
N PHE A 42 -0.02 9.06 14.77
CA PHE A 42 -0.53 7.79 15.30
C PHE A 42 -1.89 7.96 15.99
N ALA A 43 -2.03 8.93 16.88
CA ALA A 43 -3.24 9.19 17.64
C ALA A 43 -4.42 9.54 16.72
N ALA A 44 -4.20 10.44 15.75
CA ALA A 44 -5.21 10.81 14.77
C ALA A 44 -5.66 9.62 13.91
N ASN A 45 -4.70 8.83 13.40
CA ASN A 45 -5.01 7.65 12.60
C ASN A 45 -5.81 6.61 13.40
N LYS A 46 -5.40 6.32 14.64
CA LYS A 46 -6.11 5.39 15.51
C LYS A 46 -7.53 5.88 15.82
N GLU A 47 -7.70 7.17 16.11
CA GLU A 47 -9.02 7.75 16.42
C GLU A 47 -9.95 7.71 15.19
N VAL A 48 -9.46 8.11 14.02
CA VAL A 48 -10.30 8.17 12.81
C VAL A 48 -10.59 6.77 12.28
N LEU A 49 -9.58 5.90 12.13
CA LEU A 49 -9.76 4.59 11.50
C LEU A 49 -10.62 3.65 12.34
N SER A 50 -10.53 3.71 13.68
CA SER A 50 -11.36 2.87 14.57
C SER A 50 -12.86 3.17 14.49
N LYS A 51 -13.25 4.34 13.95
CA LYS A 51 -14.66 4.69 13.70
C LYS A 51 -15.25 3.95 12.48
N PHE A 52 -14.40 3.53 11.54
CA PHE A 52 -14.81 2.91 10.28
C PHE A 52 -14.44 1.43 10.19
N ILE A 53 -13.39 1.02 10.90
CA ILE A 53 -12.84 -0.33 10.89
C ILE A 53 -12.84 -0.83 12.33
N ASP A 54 -13.76 -1.74 12.64
CA ASP A 54 -13.95 -2.32 13.96
C ASP A 54 -12.75 -3.19 14.40
N HIS A 55 -12.32 -4.10 13.53
CA HIS A 55 -11.18 -4.97 13.72
C HIS A 55 -10.68 -5.55 12.39
N ALA A 56 -9.45 -6.01 12.41
CA ALA A 56 -8.92 -6.91 11.39
C ALA A 56 -8.92 -8.34 11.91
N ASP A 57 -9.18 -9.31 11.03
CA ASP A 57 -9.06 -10.73 11.32
C ASP A 57 -8.60 -11.48 10.07
N LEU A 58 -8.27 -12.77 10.25
CA LEU A 58 -7.83 -13.62 9.14
C LEU A 58 -8.87 -13.70 8.02
N GLN A 59 -10.16 -13.67 8.34
CA GLN A 59 -11.22 -13.81 7.34
C GLN A 59 -11.30 -12.58 6.43
N ARG A 60 -11.18 -11.37 6.98
CA ARG A 60 -11.13 -10.11 6.22
C ARG A 60 -9.90 -10.07 5.31
N PHE A 61 -8.72 -10.46 5.81
CA PHE A 61 -7.52 -10.57 4.99
C PHE A 61 -7.68 -11.59 3.86
N GLN A 62 -8.24 -12.76 4.14
CA GLN A 62 -8.50 -13.79 3.13
C GLN A 62 -9.46 -13.28 2.03
N ARG A 63 -10.52 -12.57 2.40
CA ARG A 63 -11.47 -11.99 1.43
C ARG A 63 -10.79 -10.97 0.51
N LEU A 64 -9.99 -10.07 1.06
CA LEU A 64 -9.21 -9.11 0.26
C LEU A 64 -8.21 -9.81 -0.66
N ALA A 65 -7.48 -10.80 -0.15
CA ALA A 65 -6.52 -11.57 -0.95
C ALA A 65 -7.19 -12.31 -2.12
N ILE A 66 -8.36 -12.93 -1.88
CA ILE A 66 -9.15 -13.59 -2.93
C ILE A 66 -9.63 -12.57 -3.96
N ALA A 67 -10.15 -11.41 -3.53
CA ALA A 67 -10.60 -10.37 -4.44
C ALA A 67 -9.48 -9.85 -5.33
N ALA A 68 -8.30 -9.57 -4.76
CA ALA A 68 -7.11 -9.15 -5.52
C ALA A 68 -6.65 -10.24 -6.50
N ALA A 69 -6.66 -11.51 -6.08
CA ALA A 69 -6.31 -12.64 -6.95
C ALA A 69 -7.27 -12.79 -8.13
N GLN A 70 -8.58 -12.63 -7.89
CA GLN A 70 -9.60 -12.65 -8.94
C GLN A 70 -9.44 -11.48 -9.92
N ALA A 71 -9.18 -10.27 -9.43
CA ALA A 71 -8.93 -9.10 -10.27
C ALA A 71 -7.67 -9.30 -11.13
N ARG A 72 -6.59 -9.82 -10.54
CA ARG A 72 -5.36 -10.18 -11.26
C ARG A 72 -5.63 -11.18 -12.37
N ALA A 73 -6.39 -12.24 -12.07
CA ALA A 73 -6.73 -13.27 -13.06
C ALA A 73 -7.50 -12.68 -14.26
N ARG A 74 -8.46 -11.79 -14.00
CA ARG A 74 -9.22 -11.09 -15.06
C ARG A 74 -8.34 -10.20 -15.91
N TRP A 75 -7.47 -9.41 -15.27
CA TRP A 75 -6.53 -8.53 -15.97
C TRP A 75 -5.56 -9.33 -16.85
N VAL A 76 -4.92 -10.37 -16.30
CA VAL A 76 -3.96 -11.20 -17.03
C VAL A 76 -4.65 -11.96 -18.18
N SER A 77 -5.85 -12.51 -17.94
CA SER A 77 -6.64 -13.17 -18.99
C SER A 77 -6.97 -12.20 -20.13
N ALA A 78 -7.37 -10.97 -19.82
CA ALA A 78 -7.62 -9.95 -20.83
C ALA A 78 -6.34 -9.53 -21.57
N ALA A 79 -5.20 -9.45 -20.89
CA ALA A 79 -3.90 -9.14 -21.50
C ALA A 79 -3.48 -10.21 -22.51
N ILE A 80 -3.62 -11.49 -22.15
CA ILE A 80 -3.34 -12.63 -23.05
C ILE A 80 -4.26 -12.54 -24.29
N ALA A 81 -5.57 -12.39 -24.07
CA ALA A 81 -6.53 -12.28 -25.16
C ALA A 81 -6.30 -11.04 -26.05
N PHE A 82 -5.73 -9.96 -25.49
CA PHE A 82 -5.34 -8.77 -26.24
C PHE A 82 -4.11 -9.01 -27.11
N ALA A 83 -3.11 -9.74 -26.59
CA ALA A 83 -1.88 -10.06 -27.32
C ALA A 83 -2.09 -11.07 -28.46
N GLU A 84 -3.10 -11.94 -28.35
CA GLU A 84 -3.45 -12.93 -29.38
C GLU A 84 -4.27 -12.36 -30.54
N ARG A 85 -4.74 -11.11 -30.46
CA ARG A 85 -5.52 -10.49 -31.53
C ARG A 85 -4.65 -10.24 -32.76
N PRO A 86 -5.07 -10.66 -33.96
CA PRO A 86 -4.37 -10.34 -35.21
C PRO A 86 -4.41 -8.84 -35.52
N GLU A 87 -5.49 -8.19 -35.08
CA GLU A 87 -5.72 -6.76 -35.18
C GLU A 87 -4.85 -6.04 -34.15
N GLY A 88 -4.10 -5.02 -34.58
CA GLY A 88 -3.24 -4.25 -33.69
C GLY A 88 -3.97 -3.60 -32.50
N PRO A 89 -3.23 -3.09 -31.50
CA PRO A 89 -3.80 -2.56 -30.27
C PRO A 89 -4.80 -1.42 -30.55
N THR A 90 -6.06 -1.61 -30.16
CA THR A 90 -7.07 -0.54 -30.22
C THR A 90 -7.06 0.29 -28.93
N PRO A 91 -7.30 1.62 -29.01
CA PRO A 91 -7.36 2.49 -27.83
C PRO A 91 -8.36 2.02 -26.77
N ASP A 92 -9.53 1.54 -27.19
CA ASP A 92 -10.60 1.08 -26.28
C ASP A 92 -10.21 -0.19 -25.51
N ALA A 93 -9.56 -1.13 -26.20
CA ALA A 93 -9.07 -2.35 -25.57
C ALA A 93 -7.90 -2.06 -24.62
N ALA A 94 -7.03 -1.12 -24.96
CA ALA A 94 -5.98 -0.64 -24.05
C ALA A 94 -6.56 0.05 -22.80
N ALA A 95 -7.61 0.87 -22.96
CA ALA A 95 -8.30 1.51 -21.83
C ALA A 95 -8.97 0.49 -20.90
N THR A 96 -9.63 -0.52 -21.47
CA THR A 96 -10.21 -1.63 -20.70
C THR A 96 -9.14 -2.38 -19.90
N LEU A 97 -8.01 -2.68 -20.55
CA LEU A 97 -6.90 -3.37 -19.88
C LEU A 97 -6.30 -2.54 -18.74
N SER A 98 -6.19 -1.22 -18.93
CA SER A 98 -5.75 -0.29 -17.89
C SER A 98 -6.71 -0.29 -16.69
N SER A 99 -8.02 -0.23 -16.92
CA SER A 99 -9.03 -0.29 -15.86
C SER A 99 -8.96 -1.58 -15.03
N LEU A 100 -8.78 -2.73 -15.70
CA LEU A 100 -8.60 -4.01 -15.03
C LEU A 100 -7.33 -4.04 -14.19
N ARG A 101 -6.23 -3.47 -14.70
CA ARG A 101 -4.96 -3.35 -13.95
C ARG A 101 -5.13 -2.49 -12.71
N THR A 102 -5.74 -1.32 -12.84
CA THR A 102 -6.00 -0.41 -11.72
C THR A 102 -6.84 -1.10 -10.65
N THR A 103 -7.90 -1.82 -11.03
CA THR A 103 -8.72 -2.57 -10.06
C THR A 103 -7.90 -3.59 -9.26
N TYR A 104 -7.00 -4.30 -9.94
CA TYR A 104 -6.09 -5.25 -9.29
C TYR A 104 -5.10 -4.56 -8.34
N GLU A 105 -4.48 -3.46 -8.78
CA GLU A 105 -3.52 -2.68 -8.00
C GLU A 105 -4.18 -2.10 -6.73
N GLU A 106 -5.34 -1.45 -6.87
CA GLU A 106 -6.10 -0.88 -5.75
C GLU A 106 -6.49 -1.93 -4.68
N LEU A 107 -6.90 -3.13 -5.10
CA LEU A 107 -7.23 -4.21 -4.16
C LEU A 107 -5.99 -4.78 -3.45
N THR A 108 -4.85 -4.80 -4.14
CA THR A 108 -3.56 -5.23 -3.56
C THR A 108 -3.07 -4.19 -2.55
N ASP A 109 -3.16 -2.91 -2.89
CA ASP A 109 -2.77 -1.81 -2.01
C ASP A 109 -3.71 -1.70 -0.80
N ALA A 110 -5.02 -1.95 -0.97
CA ALA A 110 -5.97 -2.01 0.14
C ALA A 110 -5.65 -3.15 1.13
N TYR A 111 -5.20 -4.31 0.62
CA TYR A 111 -4.73 -5.40 1.46
C TYR A 111 -3.51 -4.99 2.29
N GLU A 112 -2.49 -4.40 1.64
CA GLU A 112 -1.28 -3.93 2.33
C GLU A 112 -1.56 -2.77 3.29
N ALA A 113 -2.51 -1.89 2.95
CA ALA A 113 -2.96 -0.81 3.82
C ALA A 113 -3.57 -1.37 5.11
N LEU A 114 -4.49 -2.34 5.02
CA LEU A 114 -5.07 -2.98 6.20
C LEU A 114 -3.99 -3.69 7.04
N ARG A 115 -3.04 -4.36 6.38
CA ARG A 115 -1.92 -5.02 7.07
C ARG A 115 -1.07 -4.00 7.85
N ARG A 116 -0.70 -2.89 7.22
CA ARG A 116 0.04 -1.80 7.87
C ARG A 116 -0.73 -1.16 9.00
N MET A 117 -2.05 -1.00 8.88
CA MET A 117 -2.90 -0.47 9.96
C MET A 117 -2.85 -1.36 11.20
N VAL A 118 -2.79 -2.69 11.01
CA VAL A 118 -2.60 -3.66 12.10
C VAL A 118 -1.19 -3.55 12.69
N GLU A 119 -0.15 -3.58 11.84
CA GLU A 119 1.26 -3.48 12.29
C GLU A 119 1.54 -2.18 13.07
N ARG A 120 0.90 -1.08 12.67
CA ARG A 120 1.00 0.22 13.35
C ARG A 120 0.09 0.34 14.57
N GLY A 121 -0.78 -0.63 14.85
CA GLY A 121 -1.70 -0.61 15.99
C GLY A 121 -2.87 0.39 15.85
N TYR A 122 -3.19 0.82 14.62
CA TYR A 122 -4.36 1.67 14.34
C TYR A 122 -5.66 0.87 14.44
N VAL A 123 -5.64 -0.38 13.98
CA VAL A 123 -6.78 -1.29 13.97
C VAL A 123 -6.45 -2.54 14.79
N PRO A 124 -7.30 -2.97 15.73
CA PRO A 124 -7.04 -4.16 16.53
C PRO A 124 -7.15 -5.43 15.69
N TYR A 125 -6.24 -6.39 15.89
CA TYR A 125 -6.32 -7.71 15.28
C TYR A 125 -7.00 -8.71 16.22
N ARG A 126 -8.04 -9.38 15.73
CA ARG A 126 -8.72 -10.47 16.45
C ARG A 126 -8.20 -11.82 15.93
N GLY A 127 -7.36 -12.46 16.74
CA GLY A 127 -6.98 -13.85 16.54
C GLY A 127 -8.18 -14.78 16.75
N LYS A 128 -8.10 -16.00 16.21
CA LYS A 128 -9.03 -17.07 16.59
C LYS A 128 -8.85 -17.33 18.09
N PRO A 129 -9.92 -17.51 18.88
CA PRO A 129 -9.80 -17.88 20.30
C PRO A 129 -9.03 -19.19 20.47
#